data_AF-A0A8T1I3V2-F1
#
_entry.id   AF-A0A8T1I3V2-F1
#
_cell.length_a   1.000
_cell.length_b   1.000
_cell.length_c   1.000
_cell.angle_alpha   90.00
_cell.angle_beta   90.00
_cell.angle_gamma   90.00
#
_symmetry.space_group_name_H-M   'P 1'
#
loop_
_entity.id
_entity.type
_entity.pdbx_description
1 polymer ?
#
loop_
_entity_poly.entity_id
_entity_poly.type
_entity_poly.pdbx_seq_one_letter_code
_entity_poly.pdbx_strand_id
1 'polypeptide(L)'
;MLKMTRYLGQREAQRFDEQLMSATHGFSIDQLMELAGLSVAAAVRKQFPSTTEPTAATRGFKRVLVVAGPGNNGGDALVAARHLVHFGYSPSILYPKRSAKPLFQGLMAQCEQLKIPILEQIQDAYG
;
A
#
# COMPACT_ATOMS: atom_id res chain seq x y z
N MET A 1 28.90 -10.79 11.16
CA MET A 1 29.14 -10.46 9.73
C MET A 1 27.81 -9.96 9.16
N LEU A 2 27.70 -8.68 8.77
CA LEU A 2 26.49 -8.19 8.12
C LEU A 2 26.36 -8.86 6.75
N LYS A 3 25.26 -9.60 6.55
CA LYS A 3 24.91 -10.14 5.23
C LYS A 3 24.48 -8.96 4.36
N MET A 4 25.28 -8.64 3.35
CA MET A 4 24.88 -7.63 2.35
C MET A 4 23.67 -8.15 1.58
N THR A 5 22.63 -7.32 1.48
CA THR A 5 21.43 -7.63 0.69
C THR A 5 21.77 -7.54 -0.80
N ARG A 6 21.42 -8.57 -1.58
CA ARG A 6 21.62 -8.60 -3.04
C ARG A 6 20.49 -7.82 -3.72
N TYR A 7 20.84 -6.97 -4.68
CA TYR A 7 19.88 -6.29 -5.56
C TYR A 7 19.54 -7.20 -6.75
N LEU A 8 18.26 -7.25 -7.13
CA LEU A 8 17.76 -8.09 -8.22
C LEU A 8 17.51 -7.25 -9.47
N GLY A 9 17.86 -7.78 -10.64
CA GLY A 9 17.40 -7.23 -11.92
C GLY A 9 15.92 -7.57 -12.16
N GLN A 10 15.28 -6.86 -13.10
CA GLN A 10 13.86 -7.06 -13.43
C GLN A 10 13.51 -8.52 -13.74
N ARG A 11 14.30 -9.19 -14.59
CA ARG A 11 14.06 -10.59 -14.98
C ARG A 11 14.17 -11.55 -13.80
N GLU A 12 15.10 -11.29 -12.88
CA GLU A 12 15.27 -12.12 -11.69
C GLU A 12 14.11 -11.92 -10.71
N ALA A 13 13.65 -10.69 -10.51
CA ALA A 13 12.51 -10.38 -9.67
C ALA A 13 11.22 -11.04 -10.20
N GLN A 14 10.95 -10.92 -11.51
CA GLN A 14 9.80 -11.59 -12.15
C GLN A 14 9.83 -13.10 -11.97
N ARG A 15 11.00 -13.72 -12.19
CA ARG A 15 11.17 -15.17 -11.99
C ARG A 15 10.93 -15.57 -10.54
N PHE A 16 11.32 -14.73 -9.59
CA PHE A 16 11.10 -14.99 -8.18
C PHE A 16 9.61 -14.95 -7.82
N ASP A 17 8.87 -13.95 -8.33
CA ASP A 17 7.42 -13.87 -8.16
C ASP A 17 6.71 -15.10 -8.75
N GLU A 18 7.09 -15.53 -9.95
CA GLU A 18 6.58 -16.75 -10.59
C GLU A 18 6.86 -18.00 -9.74
N GLN A 19 8.03 -18.10 -9.13
CA GLN A 19 8.38 -19.22 -8.25
C GLN A 19 7.54 -19.25 -6.97
N LEU A 20 7.31 -18.09 -6.34
CA LEU A 20 6.47 -17.99 -5.14
C LEU A 20 5.02 -18.44 -5.41
N MET A 21 4.49 -18.10 -6.58
CA MET A 21 3.12 -18.45 -6.97
C MET A 21 3.00 -19.82 -7.66
N SER A 22 4.11 -20.52 -7.88
CA SER A 22 4.11 -21.87 -8.46
C SER A 22 3.49 -22.88 -7.50
N ALA A 23 3.08 -24.05 -8.01
CA ALA A 23 2.55 -25.15 -7.19
C ALA A 23 3.52 -25.63 -6.09
N THR A 24 4.82 -25.36 -6.24
CA THR A 24 5.84 -25.72 -5.23
C THR A 24 5.72 -24.89 -3.95
N HIS A 25 5.43 -23.59 -4.06
CA HIS A 25 5.33 -22.68 -2.91
C HIS A 25 3.88 -22.30 -2.58
N GLY A 26 3.02 -22.23 -3.60
CA GLY A 26 1.57 -22.14 -3.44
C GLY A 26 1.04 -20.80 -2.92
N PHE A 27 1.86 -19.74 -2.89
CA PHE A 27 1.37 -18.43 -2.47
C PHE A 27 0.41 -17.87 -3.52
N SER A 28 -0.72 -17.37 -3.06
CA SER A 28 -1.64 -16.63 -3.93
C SER A 28 -1.24 -15.16 -4.00
N ILE A 29 -1.64 -14.49 -5.09
CA ILE A 29 -1.31 -13.08 -5.31
C ILE A 29 -1.86 -12.16 -4.21
N ASP A 30 -3.06 -12.45 -3.71
CA ASP A 30 -3.72 -11.70 -2.64
C ASP A 30 -2.97 -11.85 -1.30
N GLN A 31 -2.42 -13.02 -0.99
CA GLN A 31 -1.58 -13.21 0.20
C GLN A 31 -0.30 -12.37 0.13
N LEU A 32 0.41 -12.43 -1.01
CA LEU A 32 1.66 -11.67 -1.17
C LEU A 32 1.39 -10.17 -1.17
N MET A 33 0.32 -9.72 -1.82
CA MET A 33 -0.12 -8.32 -1.87
C MET A 33 -0.53 -7.79 -0.49
N GLU A 34 -1.24 -8.60 0.32
CA GLU A 34 -1.60 -8.23 1.69
C GLU A 34 -0.36 -7.95 2.55
N LEU A 35 0.65 -8.82 2.45
CA LEU A 35 1.92 -8.68 3.17
C LEU A 35 2.76 -7.52 2.64
N ALA A 36 2.78 -7.30 1.34
CA ALA A 36 3.50 -6.20 0.71
C ALA A 36 2.92 -4.84 1.14
N GLY A 37 1.60 -4.66 1.03
CA GLY A 37 0.94 -3.42 1.44
C GLY A 37 1.03 -3.16 2.95
N LEU A 38 0.92 -4.19 3.79
CA LEU A 38 1.19 -4.08 5.23
C LEU A 38 2.63 -3.60 5.50
N SER A 39 3.61 -4.14 4.77
CA SER A 39 5.01 -3.75 4.91
C SER A 39 5.23 -2.29 4.52
N VAL A 40 4.56 -1.81 3.47
CA VAL A 40 4.56 -0.39 3.08
C VAL A 40 3.98 0.48 4.20
N ALA A 41 2.80 0.15 4.71
CA ALA A 41 2.17 0.91 5.79
C ALA A 41 3.03 0.92 7.08
N ALA A 42 3.70 -0.19 7.40
CA ALA A 42 4.57 -0.30 8.55
C ALA A 42 5.82 0.57 8.40
N ALA A 43 6.40 0.63 7.19
CA ALA A 43 7.53 1.51 6.89
C ALA A 43 7.13 2.98 7.00
N VAL A 44 5.96 3.37 6.46
CA VAL A 44 5.41 4.73 6.62
C VAL A 44 5.22 5.06 8.10
N ARG A 45 4.62 4.15 8.88
CA ARG A 45 4.42 4.37 10.32
C ARG A 45 5.72 4.61 11.08
N LYS A 46 6.76 3.84 10.75
CA LYS A 46 8.08 3.96 11.36
C LYS A 46 8.75 5.29 11.00
N GLN A 47 8.65 5.70 9.73
CA GLN A 47 9.32 6.90 9.23
C GLN A 47 8.59 8.20 9.60
N PHE A 48 7.25 8.15 9.68
CA PHE A 48 6.40 9.33 9.89
C PHE A 48 5.37 9.07 11.01
N PRO A 49 5.77 8.98 12.29
CA PRO A 49 4.87 8.63 13.38
C PRO A 49 3.61 9.52 13.46
N SER A 50 2.44 8.90 13.62
CA SER A 50 1.12 9.57 13.67
C SER A 50 0.81 10.27 15.02
N THR A 51 1.82 10.44 15.90
CA THR A 51 1.61 10.72 17.33
C THR A 51 0.68 11.90 17.60
N THR A 52 -0.28 11.65 18.49
CA THR A 52 -1.26 12.58 19.08
C THR A 52 -0.66 13.54 20.10
N GLU A 53 0.61 13.38 20.49
CA GLU A 53 1.33 14.33 21.33
C GLU A 53 2.16 15.26 20.44
N PRO A 54 1.68 16.48 20.14
CA PRO A 54 2.44 17.46 19.37
C PRO A 54 3.57 17.98 20.26
N THR A 55 4.76 17.41 20.12
CA THR A 55 5.95 18.23 20.41
C THR A 55 5.99 19.36 19.39
N ALA A 56 6.50 20.53 19.77
CA ALA A 56 6.58 21.71 18.90
C ALA A 56 7.31 21.47 17.56
N ALA A 57 8.01 20.34 17.42
CA ALA A 57 8.74 19.92 16.23
C ALA A 57 7.94 19.01 15.27
N THR A 58 6.86 18.37 15.70
CA THR A 58 6.11 17.40 14.87
C THR A 58 4.64 17.81 14.74
N ARG A 59 4.30 18.52 13.65
CA ARG A 59 2.91 18.58 13.18
C ARG A 59 2.53 17.17 12.74
N GLY A 60 1.86 16.40 13.59
CA GLY A 60 1.60 14.96 13.40
C GLY A 60 1.21 14.61 11.95
N PHE A 61 1.99 13.73 11.32
CA PHE A 61 1.81 13.33 9.94
C PHE A 61 0.63 12.37 9.82
N LYS A 62 -0.60 12.89 9.92
CA LYS A 62 -1.81 12.06 9.84
C LYS A 62 -2.33 11.90 8.42
N ARG A 63 -2.29 12.95 7.60
CA ARG A 63 -2.82 12.92 6.22
C ARG A 63 -1.81 12.27 5.29
N VAL A 64 -2.28 11.29 4.51
CA VAL A 64 -1.45 10.57 3.52
C VAL A 64 -2.23 10.50 2.21
N LEU A 65 -1.66 11.00 1.11
CA LEU A 65 -2.20 10.72 -0.22
C LEU A 65 -1.57 9.44 -0.76
N VAL A 66 -2.39 8.42 -0.98
CA VAL A 66 -2.00 7.17 -1.63
C VAL A 66 -2.33 7.25 -3.11
N VAL A 67 -1.33 7.06 -3.98
CA VAL A 67 -1.53 7.08 -5.44
C VAL A 67 -1.40 5.66 -5.97
N ALA A 68 -2.50 5.11 -6.48
CA ALA A 68 -2.56 3.74 -6.97
C ALA A 68 -2.52 3.69 -8.52
N GLY A 69 -1.65 2.84 -9.05
CA GLY A 69 -1.57 2.52 -10.48
C GLY A 69 -2.48 1.35 -10.89
N PRO A 70 -2.62 1.05 -12.19
CA PRO A 70 -3.57 0.04 -12.70
C PRO A 70 -3.17 -1.44 -12.47
N GLY A 71 -2.00 -1.69 -11.87
CA GLY A 71 -1.41 -3.03 -11.74
C GLY A 71 -1.23 -3.48 -10.29
N ASN A 72 -0.35 -4.46 -10.07
CA ASN A 72 -0.12 -5.06 -8.75
C ASN A 72 0.32 -4.03 -7.71
N ASN A 73 1.23 -3.10 -8.05
CA ASN A 73 1.62 -2.01 -7.15
C ASN A 73 0.44 -1.12 -6.73
N GLY A 74 -0.60 -1.01 -7.57
CA GLY A 74 -1.84 -0.34 -7.19
C GLY A 74 -2.61 -1.12 -6.14
N GLY A 75 -2.66 -2.45 -6.26
CA GLY A 75 -3.20 -3.33 -5.23
C GLY A 75 -2.45 -3.21 -3.90
N ASP A 76 -1.11 -3.22 -3.93
CA ASP A 76 -0.26 -3.00 -2.75
C ASP A 76 -0.58 -1.65 -2.10
N ALA A 77 -0.79 -0.60 -2.91
CA ALA A 77 -1.13 0.73 -2.43
C ALA A 77 -2.52 0.77 -1.76
N LEU A 78 -3.53 0.07 -2.30
CA LEU A 78 -4.86 -0.04 -1.67
C LEU A 78 -4.79 -0.79 -0.33
N VAL A 79 -4.04 -1.89 -0.27
CA VAL A 79 -3.77 -2.61 0.98
C VAL A 79 -3.06 -1.69 1.99
N ALA A 80 -2.05 -0.95 1.55
CA ALA A 80 -1.33 -0.01 2.40
C ALA A 80 -2.27 1.09 2.94
N ALA A 81 -3.17 1.64 2.11
CA ALA A 81 -4.16 2.63 2.52
C ALA A 81 -5.05 2.09 3.65
N ARG A 82 -5.56 0.86 3.53
CA ARG A 82 -6.34 0.21 4.58
C ARG A 82 -5.54 0.07 5.89
N HIS A 83 -4.31 -0.44 5.83
CA HIS A 83 -3.48 -0.59 7.03
C HIS A 83 -3.12 0.75 7.67
N LEU A 84 -2.91 1.80 6.88
CA LEU A 84 -2.66 3.15 7.38
C LEU A 84 -3.83 3.67 8.22
N VAL A 85 -5.09 3.39 7.87
CA VAL A 85 -6.25 3.69 8.73
C VAL A 85 -6.10 3.00 10.09
N HIS A 86 -5.81 1.70 10.10
CA HIS A 86 -5.62 0.93 11.35
C HIS A 86 -4.41 1.39 12.17
N PHE A 87 -3.42 2.04 11.54
CA PHE A 87 -2.27 2.64 12.21
C PHE A 87 -2.51 4.08 12.68
N GLY A 88 -3.75 4.60 12.53
CA GLY A 88 -4.15 5.91 13.02
C GLY A 88 -3.85 7.07 12.06
N TYR A 89 -3.60 6.79 10.78
CA TYR A 89 -3.52 7.81 9.73
C TYR A 89 -4.89 8.10 9.13
N SER A 90 -4.95 9.16 8.35
CA SER A 90 -6.11 9.60 7.56
C SER A 90 -5.72 9.62 6.08
N PRO A 91 -5.66 8.44 5.43
CA PRO A 91 -5.30 8.37 4.03
C PRO A 91 -6.44 8.87 3.14
N SER A 92 -6.09 9.33 1.93
CA SER A 92 -6.97 9.46 0.76
C SER A 92 -6.34 8.71 -0.41
N ILE A 93 -7.14 8.27 -1.37
CA ILE A 93 -6.68 7.45 -2.51
C ILE A 93 -6.95 8.18 -3.81
N LEU A 94 -5.92 8.39 -4.62
CA LEU A 94 -6.05 8.73 -6.03
C LEU A 94 -5.82 7.47 -6.86
N TYR A 95 -6.86 7.00 -7.54
CA TYR A 95 -6.79 5.79 -8.37
C TYR A 95 -7.42 6.00 -9.76
N PRO A 96 -6.72 6.67 -10.69
CA PRO A 96 -7.30 7.15 -11.94
C PRO A 96 -7.68 6.04 -12.92
N LYS A 97 -6.89 4.96 -12.96
CA LYS A 97 -7.10 3.83 -13.87
C LYS A 97 -7.33 2.55 -13.07
N ARG A 98 -8.59 2.26 -12.76
CA ARG A 98 -8.97 1.12 -11.94
C ARG A 98 -8.97 -0.18 -12.76
N SER A 99 -8.41 -1.23 -12.18
CA SER A 99 -8.50 -2.58 -12.74
C SER A 99 -9.90 -3.17 -12.53
N ALA A 100 -10.46 -3.79 -13.57
CA ALA A 100 -11.75 -4.48 -13.50
C ALA A 100 -11.66 -5.91 -12.91
N LYS A 101 -10.46 -6.38 -12.53
CA LYS A 101 -10.33 -7.73 -11.97
C LYS A 101 -10.93 -7.78 -10.54
N PRO A 102 -11.61 -8.89 -10.16
CA PRO A 102 -12.28 -9.00 -8.87
C PRO A 102 -11.41 -8.69 -7.65
N LEU A 103 -10.13 -9.06 -7.68
CA LEU A 103 -9.17 -8.75 -6.61
C LEU A 103 -9.13 -7.24 -6.28
N PHE A 104 -8.94 -6.39 -7.30
CA PHE A 104 -8.82 -4.95 -7.08
C PHE A 104 -10.16 -4.29 -6.74
N GLN A 105 -11.27 -4.84 -7.24
CA GLN A 105 -12.62 -4.41 -6.83
C GLN A 105 -12.85 -4.72 -5.35
N GLY A 106 -12.45 -5.90 -4.88
CA GLY A 106 -12.52 -6.27 -3.46
C GLY A 106 -11.66 -5.36 -2.57
N LEU A 107 -10.43 -5.05 -2.99
CA LEU A 107 -9.56 -4.12 -2.27
C LEU A 107 -10.13 -2.70 -2.20
N MET A 108 -10.73 -2.22 -3.29
CA MET A 108 -11.44 -0.94 -3.31
C MET A 108 -12.63 -0.94 -2.35
N ALA A 109 -13.48 -1.97 -2.39
CA ALA A 109 -14.62 -2.09 -1.48
C ALA A 109 -14.20 -2.08 0.01
N GLN A 110 -13.07 -2.72 0.34
CA GLN A 110 -12.51 -2.68 1.70
C GLN A 110 -12.08 -1.26 2.10
N CYS A 111 -11.46 -0.50 1.18
CA CYS A 111 -11.07 0.89 1.43
C CYS A 111 -12.31 1.79 1.60
N GLU A 112 -13.34 1.59 0.78
CA GLU A 112 -14.62 2.30 0.85
C GLU A 112 -15.36 2.00 2.16
N GLN A 113 -15.35 0.74 2.63
CA GLN A 113 -15.94 0.34 3.91
C GLN A 113 -15.28 1.05 5.10
N LEU A 114 -13.98 1.34 5.01
CA LEU A 114 -13.24 2.14 5.99
C LEU A 114 -13.40 3.65 5.80
N LYS A 115 -14.25 4.08 4.86
CA LYS A 115 -14.54 5.48 4.53
C LYS A 115 -13.30 6.27 4.11
N ILE A 116 -12.33 5.60 3.46
CA ILE A 116 -11.17 6.26 2.89
C ILE A 116 -11.64 7.10 1.69
N PRO A 117 -11.40 8.42 1.66
CA PRO A 117 -11.79 9.26 0.52
C PRO A 117 -11.10 8.81 -0.76
N ILE A 118 -11.89 8.62 -1.83
CA ILE A 118 -11.38 8.31 -3.17
C ILE A 118 -11.48 9.57 -4.02
N LEU A 119 -10.34 10.06 -4.48
CA LEU A 119 -10.20 11.29 -5.24
C LEU A 119 -10.22 10.98 -6.74
N GLU A 120 -10.81 11.88 -7.52
CA GLU A 120 -10.78 11.80 -8.98
C GLU A 120 -9.56 12.53 -9.55
N GLN A 121 -9.17 13.65 -8.92
CA GLN A 121 -8.04 14.45 -9.32
C GLN A 121 -7.13 14.76 -8.13
N ILE A 122 -5.87 15.10 -8.40
CA ILE A 122 -4.90 15.40 -7.33
C ILE A 122 -5.25 16.72 -6.61
N GLN A 123 -5.93 17.63 -7.29
CA GLN A 123 -6.40 18.90 -6.76
C GLN A 123 -7.37 18.70 -5.58
N ASP A 124 -8.12 17.60 -5.58
CA ASP A 124 -9.09 17.25 -4.54
C ASP A 124 -8.40 16.86 -3.22
N ALA A 125 -7.07 16.64 -3.22
CA ALA A 125 -6.31 16.26 -2.03
C ALA A 125 -5.97 17.44 -1.10
N TYR A 126 -6.19 18.68 -1.55
CA TYR A 126 -5.85 19.91 -0.82
C TYR A 126 -7.07 20.67 -0.28
N GLY A 127 -8.29 20.17 -0.54
CA GLY A 127 -9.57 20.72 -0.06
C GLY A 127 -9.88 20.40 1.39
#